data_AF-A0A3B8X3D3-F1
#
_entry.id   AF-A0A3B8X3D3-F1
#
_cell.length_a   1.000
_cell.length_b   1.000
_cell.length_c   1.000
_cell.angle_alpha   90.00
_cell.angle_beta   90.00
_cell.angle_gamma   90.00
#
_symmetry.space_group_name_H-M   'P 1'
#
loop_
_entity.id
_entity.type
_entity.pdbx_description
1 polymer ?
#
loop_
_entity_poly.entity_id
_entity_poly.type
_entity_poly.pdbx_seq_one_letter_code
_entity_poly.pdbx_strand_id
1 'polypeptide(L)'
;PVVEFHHATHRQDPIYAYTYMGIPPTESHVLFQVGNESGFLRKLRNGTAPTVVDVHCPPDAHTVIVSMKKTYEEQAKHVMYELFTSRLVKTVIVVDEDVDPRSYEQVFWALANRFHADEDIVTGPGACTIGPSAQKYDSKHAIKMGMDATEPLEGYPAISRPRPEMMDKVRARWGELMTPRASKMRAKR
;
A
#
# COMPACT_ATOMS: atom_id res chain seq x y z
N PRO A 1 31.55 -2.52 11.42
CA PRO A 1 32.42 -1.59 12.19
C PRO A 1 32.40 -2.01 13.65
N VAL A 2 33.50 -1.84 14.38
CA VAL A 2 33.52 -2.00 15.85
C VAL A 2 33.30 -0.61 16.44
N VAL A 3 32.36 -0.49 17.37
CA VAL A 3 32.11 0.75 18.10
C VAL A 3 32.59 0.54 19.53
N GLU A 4 33.62 1.27 19.94
CA GLU A 4 34.14 1.25 21.30
C GLU A 4 33.56 2.43 22.11
N PHE A 5 32.95 2.13 23.24
CA PHE A 5 32.37 3.13 24.13
C PHE A 5 33.30 3.38 25.30
N HIS A 6 33.81 4.60 25.45
CA HIS A 6 34.67 4.96 26.59
C HIS A 6 33.87 5.38 27.84
N HIS A 7 32.67 5.91 27.66
CA HIS A 7 31.82 6.43 28.74
C HIS A 7 30.34 6.27 28.41
N ALA A 8 29.48 6.19 29.44
CA ALA A 8 28.02 6.19 29.32
C ALA A 8 27.42 7.09 30.41
N THR A 9 26.38 7.86 30.08
CA THR A 9 25.67 8.74 31.02
C THR A 9 24.16 8.50 30.92
N HIS A 10 23.42 8.70 32.02
CA HIS A 10 21.96 8.57 32.04
C HIS A 10 21.33 9.48 33.11
N ARG A 11 20.02 9.69 33.01
CA ARG A 11 19.21 10.41 34.01
C ARG A 11 19.03 9.58 35.30
N GLN A 12 18.65 10.22 36.40
CA GLN A 12 18.13 9.50 37.57
C GLN A 12 16.85 8.74 37.17
N ASP A 13 16.74 7.49 37.61
CA ASP A 13 15.71 6.50 37.21
C ASP A 13 15.61 6.33 35.68
N PRO A 14 16.57 5.61 35.06
CA PRO A 14 16.65 5.51 33.61
C PRO A 14 15.58 4.57 33.04
N ILE A 15 15.00 4.97 31.91
CA ILE A 15 14.13 4.11 31.09
C ILE A 15 14.94 3.58 29.92
N TYR A 16 15.06 2.26 29.80
CA TYR A 16 15.71 1.61 28.66
C TYR A 16 14.67 1.26 27.60
N ALA A 17 14.64 2.02 26.51
CA ALA A 17 13.79 1.74 25.36
C ALA A 17 14.47 0.72 24.44
N TYR A 18 13.76 -0.34 24.10
CA TYR A 18 14.23 -1.41 23.21
C TYR A 18 13.19 -1.68 22.13
N THR A 19 13.65 -2.12 20.96
CA THR A 19 12.79 -2.57 19.87
C THR A 19 13.25 -3.93 19.38
N TYR A 20 12.28 -4.80 19.11
CA TYR A 20 12.51 -6.10 18.51
C TYR A 20 12.17 -6.06 17.02
N MET A 21 13.05 -6.63 16.20
CA MET A 21 12.79 -6.86 14.78
C MET A 21 12.49 -8.33 14.55
N GLY A 22 11.34 -8.59 13.93
CA GLY A 22 10.89 -9.93 13.56
C GLY A 22 9.98 -9.90 12.35
N ILE A 23 9.06 -10.86 12.25
CA ILE A 23 8.05 -10.87 11.20
C ILE A 23 7.13 -9.65 11.40
N PRO A 24 6.83 -8.87 10.35
CA PRO A 24 5.90 -7.75 10.45
C PRO A 24 4.50 -8.19 10.93
N PRO A 25 3.73 -7.31 11.60
CA PRO A 25 4.12 -5.97 12.01
C PRO A 25 4.87 -5.96 13.36
N THR A 26 5.85 -5.06 13.47
CA THR A 26 6.47 -4.64 14.74
C THR A 26 6.52 -3.10 14.76
N GLU A 27 6.86 -2.50 15.90
CA GLU A 27 6.94 -1.05 16.07
C GLU A 27 7.87 -0.42 15.02
N SER A 28 8.98 -1.09 14.67
CA SER A 28 9.89 -0.63 13.63
C SER A 28 9.19 -0.54 12.26
N HIS A 29 8.39 -1.53 11.88
CA HIS A 29 7.68 -1.56 10.60
C HIS A 29 6.68 -0.40 10.49
N VAL A 30 5.95 -0.11 11.57
CA VAL A 30 5.00 1.00 11.62
C VAL A 30 5.72 2.35 11.53
N LEU A 31 6.85 2.51 12.23
CA LEU A 31 7.66 3.73 12.15
C LEU A 31 8.22 3.96 10.74
N PHE A 32 8.71 2.90 10.08
CA PHE A 32 9.19 2.99 8.70
C PHE A 32 8.07 3.30 7.71
N GLN A 33 6.89 2.70 7.91
CA GLN A 33 5.73 2.92 7.05
C GLN A 33 5.39 4.41 6.93
N VAL A 34 5.23 5.13 8.04
CA VAL A 34 4.84 6.55 8.02
C VAL A 34 5.87 7.43 7.28
N GLY A 35 7.16 7.18 7.53
CA GLY A 35 8.24 7.89 6.86
C GLY A 35 8.29 7.61 5.35
N ASN A 36 8.10 6.36 4.96
CA ASN A 36 8.11 5.94 3.56
C ASN A 36 6.87 6.46 2.80
N GLU A 37 5.66 6.31 3.35
CA GLU A 37 4.42 6.79 2.73
C GLU A 37 4.49 8.29 2.43
N SER A 38 4.88 9.09 3.42
CA SER A 38 5.02 10.55 3.25
C SER A 38 6.11 10.92 2.24
N GLY A 39 7.24 10.22 2.27
CA GLY A 39 8.34 10.41 1.33
C GLY A 39 7.97 10.09 -0.12
N PHE A 40 7.34 8.95 -0.36
CA PHE A 40 6.90 8.53 -1.69
C PHE A 40 5.75 9.38 -2.21
N LEU A 41 4.76 9.72 -1.38
CA LEU A 41 3.67 10.60 -1.76
C LEU A 41 4.20 11.96 -2.23
N ARG A 42 5.12 12.58 -1.46
CA ARG A 42 5.74 13.85 -1.84
C ARG A 42 6.56 13.72 -3.13
N LYS A 43 7.32 12.64 -3.25
CA LYS A 43 8.15 12.37 -4.42
C LYS A 43 7.30 12.29 -5.70
N LEU A 44 6.27 11.44 -5.70
CA LEU A 44 5.40 11.25 -6.86
C LEU A 44 4.64 12.53 -7.22
N ARG A 45 4.11 13.26 -6.23
CA ARG A 45 3.38 14.51 -6.48
C ARG A 45 4.25 15.61 -7.09
N ASN A 46 5.53 15.66 -6.72
CA ASN A 46 6.49 16.61 -7.28
C ASN A 46 7.11 16.13 -8.59
N GLY A 47 6.86 14.88 -8.98
CA GLY A 47 7.48 14.20 -10.11
C GLY A 47 6.45 13.73 -11.13
N THR A 48 6.38 12.42 -11.33
CA THR A 48 5.63 11.79 -12.44
C THR A 48 4.10 11.82 -12.29
N ALA A 49 3.57 11.99 -11.08
CA ALA A 49 2.15 11.92 -10.83
C ALA A 49 1.68 12.92 -9.75
N PRO A 50 1.51 14.21 -10.12
CA PRO A 50 0.86 15.23 -9.28
C PRO A 50 -0.54 14.83 -8.79
N THR A 51 -1.19 13.91 -9.53
CA THR A 51 -2.52 13.40 -9.30
C THR A 51 -2.61 12.20 -8.35
N VAL A 52 -1.52 11.80 -7.70
CA VAL A 52 -1.57 10.76 -6.66
C VAL A 52 -2.44 11.21 -5.50
N VAL A 53 -3.44 10.40 -5.19
CA VAL A 53 -4.36 10.59 -4.07
C VAL A 53 -3.71 10.15 -2.78
N ASP A 54 -3.13 8.94 -2.77
CA ASP A 54 -2.58 8.34 -1.57
C ASP A 54 -1.51 7.27 -1.89
N VAL A 55 -0.66 6.98 -0.91
CA VAL A 55 0.36 5.93 -0.96
C VAL A 55 0.30 5.12 0.32
N HIS A 56 0.22 3.80 0.19
CA HIS A 56 0.35 2.88 1.30
C HIS A 56 1.62 2.04 1.16
N CYS A 57 2.38 1.92 2.26
CA CYS A 57 3.50 1.00 2.37
C CYS A 57 3.14 -0.06 3.39
N PRO A 58 2.72 -1.27 2.99
CA PRO A 58 2.39 -2.30 3.95
C PRO A 58 3.58 -2.64 4.86
N PRO A 59 3.33 -3.28 6.03
CA PRO A 59 4.37 -3.58 7.00
C PRO A 59 5.53 -4.45 6.47
N ASP A 60 5.42 -5.07 5.27
CA ASP A 60 6.51 -5.79 4.62
C ASP A 60 7.70 -4.89 4.20
N ALA A 61 7.52 -3.57 4.24
CA ALA A 61 8.51 -2.52 3.96
C ALA A 61 9.08 -2.48 2.52
N HIS A 62 8.68 -3.40 1.65
CA HIS A 62 9.18 -3.53 0.28
C HIS A 62 8.10 -3.34 -0.78
N THR A 63 6.82 -3.38 -0.40
CA THR A 63 5.69 -3.12 -1.28
C THR A 63 5.23 -1.68 -1.15
N VAL A 64 4.86 -1.06 -2.28
CA VAL A 64 4.23 0.26 -2.32
C VAL A 64 2.97 0.17 -3.16
N ILE A 65 1.85 0.58 -2.58
CA ILE A 65 0.55 0.65 -3.26
C ILE A 65 0.21 2.13 -3.46
N VAL A 66 -0.03 2.53 -4.70
CA VAL A 66 -0.28 3.92 -5.09
C VAL A 66 -1.68 4.04 -5.63
N SER A 67 -2.51 4.89 -5.02
CA SER A 67 -3.82 5.27 -5.56
C SER A 67 -3.70 6.62 -6.27
N MET A 68 -4.11 6.69 -7.54
CA MET A 68 -3.93 7.90 -8.36
C MET A 68 -5.09 8.17 -9.32
N LYS A 69 -5.25 9.43 -9.70
CA LYS A 69 -6.04 9.80 -10.88
C LYS A 69 -5.17 9.71 -12.13
N LYS A 70 -5.41 8.70 -12.96
CA LYS A 70 -4.72 8.55 -14.25
C LYS A 70 -5.14 9.66 -15.22
N THR A 71 -4.18 10.27 -15.91
CA THR A 71 -4.40 11.34 -16.92
C THR A 71 -3.94 10.96 -18.32
N TYR A 72 -3.12 9.92 -18.46
CA TYR A 72 -2.71 9.28 -19.73
C TYR A 72 -2.36 7.82 -19.46
N GLU A 73 -2.48 6.95 -20.48
CA GLU A 73 -2.42 5.49 -20.29
C GLU A 73 -1.12 4.99 -19.64
N GLU A 74 0.03 5.53 -20.03
CA GLU A 74 1.33 5.06 -19.55
C GLU A 74 1.74 5.65 -18.19
N GLN A 75 0.88 6.42 -17.53
CA GLN A 75 1.24 7.14 -16.30
C GLN A 75 1.59 6.18 -15.16
N ALA A 76 0.92 5.04 -15.05
CA ALA A 76 1.20 4.06 -14.00
C ALA A 76 2.63 3.49 -14.14
N LYS A 77 3.08 3.24 -15.38
CA LYS A 77 4.45 2.77 -15.64
C LYS A 77 5.48 3.83 -15.24
N HIS A 78 5.21 5.11 -15.48
CA HIS A 78 6.09 6.20 -15.02
C HIS A 78 6.21 6.25 -13.49
N VAL A 79 5.10 6.07 -12.77
CA VAL A 79 5.08 5.95 -11.30
C VAL A 79 5.94 4.76 -10.85
N MET A 80 5.80 3.60 -11.49
CA MET A 80 6.59 2.41 -11.18
C MET A 80 8.09 2.66 -11.37
N TYR A 81 8.51 3.21 -12.51
CA TYR A 81 9.92 3.52 -12.77
C TYR A 81 10.48 4.54 -11.77
N GLU A 82 9.71 5.56 -11.39
CA GLU A 82 10.13 6.52 -10.37
C GLU A 82 10.33 5.84 -9.01
N LEU A 83 9.43 4.95 -8.60
CA LEU A 83 9.56 4.20 -7.35
C LEU A 83 10.67 3.15 -7.39
N PHE A 84 10.97 2.58 -8.55
CA PHE A 84 12.07 1.63 -8.72
C PHE A 84 13.45 2.21 -8.42
N THR A 85 13.61 3.54 -8.47
CA THR A 85 14.85 4.20 -8.03
C THR A 85 15.11 4.07 -6.53
N SER A 86 14.10 3.76 -5.71
CA SER A 86 14.26 3.53 -4.28
C SER A 86 14.94 2.18 -4.02
N ARG A 87 15.93 2.13 -3.12
CA ARG A 87 16.59 0.86 -2.73
C ARG A 87 15.70 -0.07 -1.90
N LEU A 88 14.63 0.46 -1.31
CA LEU A 88 13.73 -0.28 -0.42
C LEU A 88 12.59 -0.97 -1.18
N VAL A 89 12.12 -0.35 -2.26
CA VAL A 89 10.94 -0.81 -3.00
C VAL A 89 11.31 -2.02 -3.85
N LYS A 90 10.53 -3.08 -3.75
CA LYS A 90 10.62 -4.28 -4.58
C LYS A 90 9.38 -4.49 -5.43
N THR A 91 8.21 -4.19 -4.87
CA THR A 91 6.91 -4.36 -5.52
C THR A 91 6.18 -3.03 -5.54
N VAL A 92 5.63 -2.66 -6.69
CA VAL A 92 4.74 -1.49 -6.84
C VAL A 92 3.41 -1.97 -7.39
N ILE A 93 2.31 -1.54 -6.78
CA ILE A 93 0.95 -1.74 -7.31
C ILE A 93 0.34 -0.36 -7.50
N VAL A 94 -0.14 -0.06 -8.70
CA VAL A 94 -0.83 1.20 -8.99
C VAL A 94 -2.30 0.90 -9.20
N VAL A 95 -3.16 1.63 -8.49
CA VAL A 95 -4.63 1.51 -8.53
C VAL A 95 -5.25 2.88 -8.79
N ASP A 96 -6.50 2.90 -9.24
CA ASP A 96 -7.21 4.16 -9.43
C ASP A 96 -7.59 4.83 -8.09
N GLU A 97 -7.97 6.11 -8.18
CA GLU A 97 -8.43 6.96 -7.08
C GLU A 97 -9.63 6.43 -6.30
N ASP A 98 -10.36 5.47 -6.86
CA ASP A 98 -11.56 4.88 -6.28
C ASP A 98 -11.29 3.64 -5.41
N VAL A 99 -10.01 3.22 -5.33
CA VAL A 99 -9.50 2.10 -4.55
C VAL A 99 -8.67 2.62 -3.39
N ASP A 100 -9.07 2.27 -2.16
CA ASP A 100 -8.27 2.57 -0.96
C ASP A 100 -7.03 1.67 -0.92
N PRO A 101 -5.79 2.23 -1.01
CA PRO A 101 -4.57 1.43 -1.01
C PRO A 101 -4.31 0.73 0.33
N ARG A 102 -5.03 1.08 1.41
CA ARG A 102 -4.95 0.41 2.72
C ARG A 102 -5.94 -0.75 2.88
N SER A 103 -6.90 -0.91 1.96
CA SER A 103 -7.79 -2.07 1.93
C SER A 103 -7.27 -3.09 0.92
N TYR A 104 -6.65 -4.16 1.42
CA TYR A 104 -6.14 -5.22 0.54
C TYR A 104 -7.25 -5.90 -0.25
N GLU A 105 -8.48 -5.95 0.27
CA GLU A 105 -9.65 -6.46 -0.45
C GLU A 105 -9.94 -5.62 -1.70
N GLN A 106 -9.88 -4.29 -1.59
CA GLN A 106 -10.09 -3.40 -2.75
C GLN A 106 -8.92 -3.46 -3.72
N VAL A 107 -7.68 -3.53 -3.23
CA VAL A 107 -6.49 -3.68 -4.07
C VAL A 107 -6.51 -4.99 -4.84
N PHE A 108 -6.82 -6.11 -4.18
CA PHE A 108 -6.95 -7.41 -4.85
C PHE A 108 -8.16 -7.46 -5.78
N TRP A 109 -9.25 -6.77 -5.46
CA TRP A 109 -10.37 -6.60 -6.38
C TRP A 109 -9.94 -5.86 -7.65
N ALA A 110 -9.19 -4.76 -7.54
CA ALA A 110 -8.66 -4.02 -8.69
C ALA A 110 -7.74 -4.91 -9.53
N LEU A 111 -6.80 -5.62 -8.89
CA LEU A 111 -5.94 -6.59 -9.57
C LEU A 111 -6.72 -7.71 -10.28
N ALA A 112 -7.81 -8.20 -9.68
CA ALA A 112 -8.60 -9.27 -10.28
C ALA A 112 -9.46 -8.81 -11.47
N ASN A 113 -9.80 -7.51 -11.54
CA ASN A 113 -10.79 -6.99 -12.49
C ASN A 113 -10.25 -5.94 -13.45
N ARG A 114 -9.02 -5.44 -13.29
CA ARG A 114 -8.43 -4.37 -14.11
C ARG A 114 -7.07 -4.73 -14.70
N PHE A 115 -6.38 -5.72 -14.14
CA PHE A 115 -4.99 -6.05 -14.50
C PHE A 115 -4.90 -7.26 -15.42
N HIS A 116 -4.07 -7.15 -16.46
CA HIS A 116 -3.75 -8.17 -17.44
C HIS A 116 -2.25 -8.51 -17.40
N ALA A 117 -1.89 -9.72 -16.96
CA ALA A 117 -0.55 -10.01 -16.47
C ALA A 117 0.60 -9.89 -17.50
N ASP A 118 0.35 -10.12 -18.78
CA ASP A 118 1.34 -10.01 -19.85
C ASP A 118 1.58 -8.57 -20.33
N GLU A 119 0.59 -7.69 -20.18
CA GLU A 119 0.66 -6.28 -20.61
C GLU A 119 0.96 -5.32 -19.44
N ASP A 120 0.42 -5.60 -18.26
CA ASP A 120 0.40 -4.69 -17.11
C ASP A 120 1.49 -4.97 -16.06
N ILE A 121 2.33 -5.98 -16.30
CA ILE A 121 3.53 -6.23 -15.49
C ILE A 121 4.72 -5.47 -16.08
N VAL A 122 5.36 -4.66 -15.25
CA VAL A 122 6.66 -4.07 -15.55
C VAL A 122 7.71 -4.64 -14.62
N THR A 123 8.74 -5.26 -15.19
CA THR A 123 9.95 -5.62 -14.43
C THR A 123 11.03 -4.58 -14.66
N GLY A 124 11.63 -4.08 -13.58
CA GLY A 124 12.65 -3.04 -13.66
C GLY A 124 14.03 -3.52 -13.22
N PRO A 125 15.11 -3.15 -13.94
CA PRO A 125 16.45 -3.26 -13.39
C PRO A 125 16.57 -2.26 -12.22
N GLY A 126 16.99 -2.75 -11.06
CA GLY A 126 17.17 -1.92 -9.89
C GLY A 126 17.42 -2.80 -8.68
N ALA A 127 18.60 -2.66 -8.09
CA ALA A 127 19.02 -3.48 -6.97
C ALA A 127 18.20 -3.16 -5.71
N CYS A 128 17.14 -3.95 -5.44
CA CYS A 128 16.75 -4.14 -4.05
C CYS A 128 17.82 -5.02 -3.41
N THR A 129 18.59 -4.44 -2.48
CA THR A 129 19.69 -5.12 -1.78
C THR A 129 19.25 -5.75 -0.47
N ILE A 130 17.95 -5.75 -0.18
CA ILE A 130 17.40 -6.10 1.13
C ILE A 130 16.47 -7.30 0.96
N GLY A 131 16.57 -8.25 1.90
CA GLY A 131 15.79 -9.47 1.94
C GLY A 131 16.49 -10.69 1.30
N PRO A 132 16.12 -11.92 1.72
CA PRO A 132 16.84 -13.14 1.34
C PRO A 132 16.54 -13.62 -0.08
N SER A 133 15.53 -13.04 -0.77
CA SER A 133 15.08 -13.55 -2.08
C SER A 133 16.14 -13.54 -3.18
N ALA A 134 17.16 -12.66 -3.09
CA ALA A 134 18.27 -12.65 -4.04
C ALA A 134 19.22 -13.85 -3.83
N GLN A 135 19.31 -14.37 -2.61
CA GLN A 135 20.13 -15.54 -2.26
C GLN A 135 19.60 -16.83 -2.91
N LYS A 136 18.30 -16.89 -3.23
CA LYS A 136 17.70 -18.04 -3.95
C LYS A 136 18.39 -18.32 -5.29
N TYR A 137 18.96 -17.29 -5.91
CA TYR A 137 19.61 -17.37 -7.23
C TYR A 137 21.07 -16.91 -7.21
N ASP A 138 21.71 -16.91 -6.03
CA ASP A 138 23.09 -16.41 -5.82
C ASP A 138 23.33 -15.02 -6.42
N SER A 139 22.29 -14.17 -6.38
CA SER A 139 22.34 -12.81 -6.88
C SER A 139 22.60 -11.82 -5.75
N LYS A 140 23.34 -10.75 -6.06
CA LYS A 140 23.51 -9.61 -5.15
C LYS A 140 22.27 -8.71 -5.10
N HIS A 141 21.37 -8.86 -6.06
CA HIS A 141 20.27 -7.93 -6.31
C HIS A 141 18.97 -8.68 -6.59
N ALA A 142 17.88 -8.26 -5.98
CA ALA A 142 16.55 -8.68 -6.39
C ALA A 142 16.03 -7.78 -7.52
N ILE A 143 15.34 -8.38 -8.49
CA ILE A 143 14.58 -7.67 -9.53
C ILE A 143 13.31 -7.08 -8.91
N LYS A 144 12.88 -5.94 -9.45
CA LYS A 144 11.68 -5.22 -9.03
C LYS A 144 10.52 -5.52 -9.97
N MET A 145 9.32 -5.48 -9.44
CA MET A 145 8.08 -5.73 -10.17
C MET A 145 7.07 -4.61 -9.91
N GLY A 146 6.39 -4.19 -10.96
CA GLY A 146 5.31 -3.22 -10.96
C GLY A 146 4.07 -3.83 -11.60
N MET A 147 2.89 -3.52 -11.07
CA MET A 147 1.61 -4.00 -11.56
C MET A 147 0.66 -2.82 -11.76
N ASP A 148 0.16 -2.65 -12.98
CA ASP A 148 -0.84 -1.64 -13.32
C ASP A 148 -2.24 -2.22 -13.15
N ALA A 149 -2.93 -1.83 -12.09
CA ALA A 149 -4.32 -2.22 -11.83
C ALA A 149 -5.27 -1.03 -12.06
N THR A 150 -4.91 -0.13 -12.98
CA THR A 150 -5.76 1.02 -13.37
C THR A 150 -6.66 0.68 -14.55
N GLU A 151 -7.84 1.30 -14.61
CA GLU A 151 -8.71 1.20 -15.79
C GLU A 151 -8.11 2.00 -16.97
N PRO A 152 -8.24 1.56 -18.24
CA PRO A 152 -7.98 2.42 -19.38
C PRO A 152 -8.90 3.64 -19.33
N LEU A 153 -8.43 4.78 -19.85
CA LEU A 153 -9.15 6.05 -19.79
C LEU A 153 -10.46 6.03 -20.59
N GLU A 154 -10.53 5.21 -21.64
CA GLU A 154 -11.70 5.07 -22.50
C GLU A 154 -12.08 3.60 -22.66
N GLY A 155 -13.39 3.35 -22.83
CA GLY A 155 -13.90 2.03 -23.21
C GLY A 155 -14.00 1.00 -22.08
N TYR A 156 -13.77 1.39 -20.82
CA TYR A 156 -13.93 0.47 -19.69
C TYR A 156 -15.37 0.44 -19.12
N PRO A 157 -15.89 -0.73 -18.69
CA PRO A 157 -17.19 -0.82 -18.07
C PRO A 157 -17.26 -0.04 -16.75
N ALA A 158 -18.34 0.72 -16.56
CA ALA A 158 -18.56 1.43 -15.30
C ALA A 158 -18.76 0.44 -14.14
N ILE A 159 -18.20 0.78 -12.98
CA ILE A 159 -18.34 -0.02 -11.76
C ILE A 159 -19.79 -0.04 -11.30
N SER A 160 -20.30 -1.22 -11.01
CA SER A 160 -21.63 -1.40 -10.42
C SER A 160 -21.63 -0.94 -8.95
N ARG A 161 -21.92 0.34 -8.71
CA ARG A 161 -22.09 0.91 -7.36
C ARG A 161 -23.56 1.26 -7.09
N PRO A 162 -24.06 1.11 -5.85
CA PRO A 162 -25.34 1.68 -5.48
C PRO A 162 -25.35 3.20 -5.71
N ARG A 163 -26.51 3.76 -6.08
CA ARG A 163 -26.66 5.21 -6.33
C ARG A 163 -26.22 6.01 -5.09
N PRO A 164 -25.46 7.11 -5.25
CA PRO A 164 -24.97 7.92 -4.12
C PRO A 164 -26.07 8.34 -3.14
N GLU A 165 -27.21 8.80 -3.66
CA GLU A 165 -28.37 9.18 -2.85
C GLU A 165 -28.87 8.06 -1.93
N MET A 166 -28.78 6.81 -2.39
CA MET A 166 -29.16 5.66 -1.58
C MET A 166 -28.10 5.37 -0.51
N MET A 167 -26.82 5.49 -0.85
CA MET A 167 -25.75 5.34 0.14
C MET A 167 -25.87 6.36 1.27
N ASP A 168 -26.21 7.61 0.95
CA ASP A 168 -26.42 8.66 1.95
C ASP A 168 -27.61 8.37 2.86
N LYS A 169 -28.73 7.92 2.29
CA LYS A 169 -29.92 7.48 3.06
C LYS A 169 -29.60 6.31 3.99
N VAL A 170 -28.81 5.33 3.54
CA VAL A 170 -28.36 4.21 4.40
C VAL A 170 -27.45 4.72 5.50
N ARG A 171 -26.48 5.58 5.17
CA ARG A 171 -25.51 6.12 6.14
C ARG A 171 -26.20 6.94 7.23
N ALA A 172 -27.17 7.78 6.88
CA ALA A 172 -27.97 8.56 7.83
C ALA A 172 -28.76 7.69 8.81
N ARG A 173 -29.12 6.47 8.40
CA ARG A 173 -29.91 5.51 9.21
C ARG A 173 -29.09 4.33 9.72
N TRP A 174 -27.76 4.37 9.60
CA TRP A 174 -26.91 3.20 9.88
C TRP A 174 -27.11 2.66 11.31
N GLY A 175 -27.15 3.55 12.30
CA GLY A 175 -27.40 3.19 13.69
C GLY A 175 -28.77 2.53 13.90
N GLU A 176 -29.82 3.04 13.25
CA GLU A 176 -31.17 2.46 13.30
C GLU A 176 -31.19 1.07 12.67
N LEU A 177 -30.59 0.92 11.49
CA LEU A 177 -30.59 -0.32 10.70
C LEU A 177 -29.77 -1.44 11.33
N MET A 178 -28.64 -1.08 11.97
CA MET A 178 -27.73 -2.05 12.60
C MET A 178 -28.11 -2.38 14.04
N THR A 179 -29.09 -1.69 14.63
CA THR A 179 -29.60 -2.03 15.96
C THR A 179 -30.26 -3.43 15.89
N PRO A 180 -29.77 -4.42 16.65
CA PRO A 180 -30.36 -5.76 16.65
C PRO A 180 -31.84 -5.65 17.06
N ARG A 181 -32.75 -6.01 16.15
CA ARG A 181 -34.16 -6.14 16.53
C ARG A 181 -34.27 -7.35 17.45
N ALA A 182 -34.73 -7.15 18.68
CA ALA A 182 -35.01 -8.23 19.61
C ALA A 182 -35.88 -9.28 18.89
N SER A 183 -35.32 -10.46 18.65
CA SER A 183 -36.08 -11.54 18.05
C SER A 183 -37.21 -11.88 19.03
N LYS A 184 -38.46 -11.64 18.64
CA LYS A 184 -39.59 -12.27 19.30
C LYS A 184 -39.58 -13.74 18.89
N MET A 185 -38.60 -14.51 19.38
CA MET A 185 -38.76 -15.96 19.43
C MET A 185 -40.05 -16.21 20.21
N ARG A 186 -41.09 -16.65 19.49
CA ARG A 186 -42.34 -17.09 20.08
C ARG A 186 -42.00 -18.14 21.13
N ALA A 187 -42.11 -17.78 22.41
CA ALA A 187 -42.28 -18.76 23.47
C ALA A 187 -43.62 -19.47 23.20
N LYS A 188 -43.56 -20.54 22.40
CA LYS A 188 -44.65 -21.51 22.33
C LYS A 188 -44.65 -22.23 23.68
N ARG A 189 -45.72 -22.00 24.44
CA ARG A 189 -46.17 -22.84 25.54
C ARG A 189 -46.40 -24.27 25.08
#